data_AF-A0A371D3E1-F1
#
_entry.id   AF-A0A371D3E1-F1
#
_cell.length_a   1.000
_cell.length_b   1.000
_cell.length_c   1.000
_cell.angle_alpha   90.00
_cell.angle_beta   90.00
_cell.angle_gamma   90.00
#
_symmetry.space_group_name_H-M   'P 1'
#
loop_
_entity.id
_entity.type
_entity.pdbx_description
1 polymer ?
#
loop_
_entity_poly.entity_id
_entity_poly.type
_entity_poly.pdbx_seq_one_letter_code
_entity_poly.pdbx_strand_id
1 'polypeptide(L)'
;MERARGLNRGSYIWGRSVHNTRIERLWFDVTSGFGGKWKTFFLELEQHCGLDPDVPQHLWLVHHLFLHALNEDAQDWAESWNAHRLHIRGEQAASPRELFMFGMVRHGPRGMDIMPDPVNEPVDDPASYGVDWAVLENEALMRHHAESNLAPAAERSRPFAPASQPEHLNQVTCDPPRCPLTPAEVGNLNAHLAHHFDLGCRDMLMRRRLWTAALQYCGRYF
;
A
#
# COMPACT_ATOMS: atom_id res chain seq x y z
N MET A 1 9.77 16.06 -6.09
CA MET A 1 9.44 16.95 -4.95
C MET A 1 10.40 18.13 -4.85
N GLU A 2 11.72 17.94 -4.81
CA GLU A 2 12.70 19.04 -4.71
C GLU A 2 12.54 20.13 -5.79
N ARG A 3 12.33 19.73 -7.06
CA ARG A 3 12.05 20.68 -8.17
C ARG A 3 10.79 21.53 -7.99
N ALA A 4 9.83 21.05 -7.20
CA ALA A 4 8.55 21.73 -6.99
C ALA A 4 8.44 22.42 -5.61
N ARG A 5 9.25 22.00 -4.62
CA ARG A 5 9.09 22.40 -3.20
C ARG A 5 10.36 22.96 -2.54
N GLY A 6 11.50 22.98 -3.24
CA GLY A 6 12.77 23.52 -2.77
C GLY A 6 13.65 22.51 -2.03
N LEU A 7 14.97 22.79 -1.99
CA LEU A 7 16.00 21.96 -1.36
C LEU A 7 15.97 22.04 0.18
N ASN A 8 16.35 20.96 0.86
CA ASN A 8 16.63 20.89 2.30
C ASN A 8 15.47 21.25 3.24
N ARG A 9 14.23 21.03 2.82
CA ARG A 9 13.05 21.39 3.63
C ARG A 9 12.62 20.35 4.68
N GLY A 10 13.30 19.21 4.77
CA GLY A 10 12.84 18.07 5.58
C GLY A 10 11.54 17.44 5.05
N SER A 11 11.24 17.61 3.75
CA SER A 11 10.02 17.13 3.08
C SER A 11 9.82 15.61 3.09
N TYR A 12 10.83 14.89 3.54
CA TYR A 12 10.90 13.44 3.64
C TYR A 12 11.62 13.11 4.93
N ILE A 13 11.19 12.07 5.65
CA ILE A 13 11.88 11.59 6.84
C ILE A 13 12.78 10.45 6.36
N TRP A 14 14.09 10.65 6.43
CA TRP A 14 15.09 9.61 6.16
C TRP A 14 15.81 9.26 7.46
N GLY A 15 16.01 7.98 7.72
CA GLY A 15 16.53 7.48 8.99
C GLY A 15 16.75 5.98 8.94
N ARG A 16 17.34 5.42 10.00
CA ARG A 16 17.48 3.97 10.14
C ARG A 16 16.12 3.29 10.12
N SER A 17 16.05 2.03 9.70
CA SER A 17 14.82 1.24 9.59
C SER A 17 13.95 1.24 10.88
N VAL A 18 14.52 1.48 12.06
CA VAL A 18 13.76 1.67 13.33
C VAL A 18 12.90 2.94 13.39
N HIS A 19 13.09 3.91 12.50
CA HIS A 19 12.26 5.13 12.39
C HIS A 19 11.06 4.92 11.44
N ASN A 20 10.99 3.74 10.81
CA ASN A 20 9.95 3.36 9.86
C ASN A 20 8.87 2.47 10.50
N THR A 21 8.99 2.21 11.80
CA THR A 21 8.18 1.20 12.51
C THR A 21 6.68 1.49 12.47
N ARG A 22 6.28 2.77 12.44
CA ARG A 22 4.86 3.15 12.32
C ARG A 22 4.26 2.84 10.95
N ILE A 23 4.99 3.11 9.85
CA ILE A 23 4.49 2.77 8.52
C ILE A 23 4.57 1.27 8.28
N GLU A 24 5.53 0.57 8.88
CA GLU A 24 5.62 -0.89 8.81
C GLU A 24 4.50 -1.58 9.57
N ARG A 25 4.09 -1.03 10.72
CA ARG A 25 2.86 -1.46 11.41
C ARG A 25 1.64 -1.25 10.53
N LEU A 26 1.52 -0.08 9.89
CA LEU A 26 0.43 0.17 8.95
C LEU A 26 0.44 -0.84 7.79
N TRP A 27 1.60 -1.18 7.23
CA TRP A 27 1.74 -2.20 6.19
C TRP A 27 1.32 -3.60 6.67
N PHE A 28 1.64 -3.95 7.91
CA PHE A 28 1.16 -5.18 8.53
C PHE A 28 -0.38 -5.17 8.64
N ASP A 29 -0.97 -4.05 9.06
CA ASP A 29 -2.42 -3.89 9.19
C ASP A 29 -3.13 -3.89 7.82
N VAL A 30 -2.52 -3.31 6.80
CA VAL A 30 -2.97 -3.38 5.39
C VAL A 30 -2.98 -4.83 4.90
N THR A 31 -1.88 -5.54 5.11
CA THR A 31 -1.73 -6.94 4.71
C THR A 31 -2.72 -7.83 5.46
N SER A 32 -2.90 -7.61 6.76
CA SER A 32 -3.85 -8.39 7.56
C SER A 32 -5.30 -8.04 7.25
N GLY A 33 -5.59 -6.77 6.93
CA GLY A 33 -6.95 -6.27 6.75
C GLY A 33 -7.57 -6.59 5.40
N PHE A 34 -6.83 -6.42 4.30
CA PHE A 34 -7.35 -6.77 2.96
C PHE A 34 -6.31 -7.36 2.02
N GLY A 35 -5.02 -7.05 2.18
CA GLY A 35 -3.98 -7.51 1.25
C GLY A 35 -3.78 -9.03 1.25
N GLY A 36 -3.89 -9.67 2.40
CA GLY A 36 -3.62 -11.09 2.61
C GLY A 36 -4.54 -11.99 1.81
N LYS A 37 -5.86 -11.71 1.82
CA LYS A 37 -6.83 -12.49 1.02
C LYS A 37 -6.54 -12.41 -0.47
N TRP A 38 -6.14 -11.24 -0.98
CA TRP A 38 -5.80 -11.06 -2.39
C TRP A 38 -4.48 -11.73 -2.74
N LYS A 39 -3.47 -11.64 -1.86
CA LYS A 39 -2.21 -12.36 -2.02
C LYS A 39 -2.44 -13.87 -2.12
N THR A 40 -3.20 -14.45 -1.20
CA THR A 40 -3.56 -15.88 -1.23
C THR A 40 -4.32 -16.22 -2.50
N PHE A 41 -5.31 -15.40 -2.88
CA PHE A 41 -6.08 -15.59 -4.10
C PHE A 41 -5.19 -15.64 -5.36
N PHE A 42 -4.28 -14.68 -5.54
CA PHE A 42 -3.40 -14.68 -6.73
C PHE A 42 -2.41 -15.84 -6.74
N LEU A 43 -1.87 -16.22 -5.58
CA LEU A 43 -1.03 -17.43 -5.46
C LEU A 43 -1.81 -18.70 -5.81
N GLU A 44 -3.07 -18.80 -5.41
CA GLU A 44 -3.94 -19.92 -5.80
C GLU A 44 -4.20 -19.94 -7.31
N LEU A 45 -4.40 -18.76 -7.93
CA LEU A 45 -4.57 -18.67 -9.38
C LEU A 45 -3.33 -19.13 -10.13
N GLU A 46 -2.15 -18.76 -9.65
CA GLU A 46 -0.85 -19.13 -10.23
C GLU A 46 -0.63 -20.65 -10.13
N GLN A 47 -0.83 -21.21 -8.94
CA GLN A 47 -0.57 -22.62 -8.69
C GLN A 47 -1.59 -23.55 -9.35
N HIS A 48 -2.87 -23.16 -9.43
CA HIS A 48 -3.96 -24.09 -9.75
C HIS A 48 -4.83 -23.67 -10.94
N CYS A 49 -4.77 -22.41 -11.39
CA CYS A 49 -5.68 -21.87 -12.40
C CYS A 49 -4.97 -21.26 -13.62
N GLY A 50 -3.67 -21.55 -13.79
CA GLY A 50 -2.93 -21.19 -15.00
C GLY A 50 -2.60 -19.71 -15.15
N LEU A 51 -2.67 -18.92 -14.06
CA LEU A 51 -2.09 -17.59 -14.06
C LEU A 51 -0.57 -17.72 -14.19
N ASP A 52 0.00 -16.95 -15.12
CA ASP A 52 1.44 -16.86 -15.33
C ASP A 52 1.82 -15.39 -15.19
N PRO A 53 2.57 -15.00 -14.13
CA PRO A 53 2.92 -13.61 -13.88
C PRO A 53 3.94 -13.05 -14.88
N ASP A 54 4.65 -13.91 -15.62
CA ASP A 54 5.62 -13.49 -16.63
C ASP A 54 4.94 -13.17 -17.98
N VAL A 55 3.64 -13.47 -18.11
CA VAL A 55 2.84 -13.20 -19.31
C VAL A 55 2.07 -11.88 -19.15
N PRO A 56 2.42 -10.79 -19.88
CA PRO A 56 1.78 -9.49 -19.72
C PRO A 56 0.27 -9.49 -19.99
N GLN A 57 -0.20 -10.37 -20.87
CA GLN A 57 -1.62 -10.54 -21.18
C GLN A 57 -2.40 -11.09 -19.98
N HIS A 58 -1.79 -11.99 -19.20
CA HIS A 58 -2.39 -12.52 -17.98
C HIS A 58 -2.47 -11.43 -16.92
N LEU A 59 -1.39 -10.65 -16.74
CA LEU A 59 -1.40 -9.48 -15.84
C LEU A 59 -2.47 -8.46 -16.23
N TRP A 60 -2.60 -8.16 -17.53
CA TRP A 60 -3.68 -7.32 -18.02
C TRP A 60 -5.05 -7.88 -17.67
N LEU A 61 -5.28 -9.18 -17.89
CA LEU A 61 -6.57 -9.80 -17.60
C LEU A 61 -6.88 -9.79 -16.10
N VAL A 62 -5.88 -10.03 -15.24
CA VAL A 62 -6.02 -9.89 -13.78
C VAL A 62 -6.43 -8.47 -13.41
N HIS A 63 -5.77 -7.46 -13.96
CA HIS A 63 -6.10 -6.06 -13.70
C HIS A 63 -7.51 -5.73 -14.19
N HIS A 64 -7.85 -6.16 -15.41
CA HIS A 64 -9.16 -5.92 -16.02
C HIS A 64 -10.30 -6.51 -15.19
N LEU A 65 -10.13 -7.71 -14.63
CA LEU A 65 -11.16 -8.39 -13.85
C LEU A 65 -11.23 -7.94 -12.38
N PHE A 66 -10.09 -7.68 -11.75
CA PHE A 66 -10.03 -7.61 -10.28
C PHE A 66 -9.52 -6.29 -9.71
N LEU A 67 -8.91 -5.41 -10.51
CA LEU A 67 -8.33 -4.16 -9.98
C LEU A 67 -9.38 -3.26 -9.34
N HIS A 68 -10.57 -3.16 -9.94
CA HIS A 68 -11.66 -2.37 -9.38
C HIS A 68 -12.07 -2.90 -8.00
N ALA A 69 -12.33 -4.21 -7.90
CA ALA A 69 -12.71 -4.86 -6.66
C ALA A 69 -11.62 -4.80 -5.58
N LEU A 70 -10.34 -4.86 -5.97
CA LEU A 70 -9.21 -4.69 -5.06
C LEU A 70 -9.17 -3.25 -4.52
N ASN A 71 -9.37 -2.25 -5.38
CA ASN A 71 -9.43 -0.86 -4.97
C ASN A 71 -10.62 -0.57 -4.06
N GLU A 72 -11.78 -1.19 -4.29
CA GLU A 72 -12.92 -1.10 -3.37
C GLU A 72 -12.60 -1.69 -2.00
N ASP A 73 -12.00 -2.89 -1.95
CA ASP A 73 -11.55 -3.50 -0.69
C ASP A 73 -10.54 -2.60 0.04
N ALA A 74 -9.61 -1.98 -0.69
CA ALA A 74 -8.63 -1.06 -0.13
C ALA A 74 -9.28 0.22 0.43
N GLN A 75 -10.27 0.76 -0.29
CA GLN A 75 -11.02 1.94 0.14
C GLN A 75 -11.87 1.66 1.38
N ASP A 76 -12.61 0.54 1.40
CA ASP A 76 -13.39 0.09 2.55
C ASP A 76 -12.49 -0.08 3.80
N TRP A 77 -11.31 -0.69 3.61
CA TRP A 77 -10.32 -0.82 4.68
C TRP A 77 -9.82 0.55 5.14
N ALA A 78 -9.48 1.45 4.22
CA ALA A 78 -8.98 2.78 4.55
C ALA A 78 -10.03 3.61 5.32
N GLU A 79 -11.30 3.52 4.94
CA GLU A 79 -12.40 4.20 5.66
C GLU A 79 -12.57 3.67 7.07
N SER A 80 -12.56 2.34 7.22
CA SER A 80 -12.64 1.64 8.51
C SER A 80 -11.44 1.97 9.40
N TRP A 81 -10.23 1.90 8.83
CA TRP A 81 -9.01 2.26 9.52
C TRP A 81 -8.98 3.74 9.91
N ASN A 82 -9.48 4.66 9.08
CA ASN A 82 -9.53 6.06 9.48
C ASN A 82 -10.57 6.34 10.57
N ALA A 83 -11.53 5.43 10.82
CA ALA A 83 -12.57 5.57 11.83
C ALA A 83 -12.29 4.83 13.16
N HIS A 84 -11.39 3.84 13.18
CA HIS A 84 -11.13 3.07 14.41
C HIS A 84 -10.44 3.92 15.47
N ARG A 85 -10.69 3.66 16.76
CA ARG A 85 -10.04 4.41 17.85
C ARG A 85 -8.63 3.88 18.09
N LEU A 86 -7.67 4.80 18.05
CA LEU A 86 -6.31 4.57 18.52
C LEU A 86 -6.22 4.89 20.01
N HIS A 87 -5.39 4.14 20.71
CA HIS A 87 -5.00 4.43 22.08
C HIS A 87 -3.53 4.83 22.12
N ILE A 88 -3.29 6.14 22.23
CA ILE A 88 -1.95 6.69 22.35
C ILE A 88 -1.70 6.95 23.84
N ARG A 89 -0.59 6.43 24.36
CA ARG A 89 -0.26 6.55 25.78
C ARG A 89 -0.19 8.03 26.18
N GLY A 90 -1.01 8.42 27.15
CA GLY A 90 -1.07 9.80 27.64
C GLY A 90 -2.06 10.71 26.89
N GLU A 91 -2.76 10.20 25.86
CA GLU A 91 -3.78 10.94 25.13
C GLU A 91 -5.16 10.27 25.25
N GLN A 92 -6.21 11.03 24.94
CA GLN A 92 -7.56 10.48 24.84
C GLN A 92 -7.69 9.60 23.60
N ALA A 93 -8.45 8.52 23.71
CA ALA A 93 -8.67 7.63 22.58
C ALA A 93 -9.43 8.36 21.46
N ALA A 94 -8.81 8.44 20.28
CA ALA A 94 -9.36 9.13 19.12
C ALA A 94 -9.02 8.37 17.83
N SER A 95 -9.85 8.52 16.82
CA SER A 95 -9.60 7.95 15.50
C SER A 95 -8.53 8.72 14.72
N PRO A 96 -7.84 8.10 13.76
CA PRO A 96 -6.91 8.81 12.87
C PRO A 96 -7.55 10.05 12.23
N ARG A 97 -8.83 9.95 11.83
CA ARG A 97 -9.58 11.07 11.25
C ARG A 97 -9.81 12.19 12.24
N GLU A 98 -10.19 11.88 13.48
CA GLU A 98 -10.32 12.89 14.54
C GLU A 98 -8.97 13.54 14.86
N LEU A 99 -7.92 12.75 15.02
CA LEU A 99 -6.56 13.26 15.27
C LEU A 99 -6.10 14.19 14.16
N PHE A 100 -6.36 13.85 12.90
CA PHE A 100 -6.05 14.71 11.76
C PHE A 100 -6.85 16.01 11.78
N MET A 101 -8.18 15.92 11.97
CA MET A 101 -9.06 17.11 12.00
C MET A 101 -8.72 18.05 13.17
N PHE A 102 -8.64 17.54 14.40
CA PHE A 102 -8.30 18.35 15.57
C PHE A 102 -6.85 18.85 15.50
N GLY A 103 -5.95 18.05 14.93
CA GLY A 103 -4.56 18.45 14.67
C GLY A 103 -4.48 19.68 13.75
N MET A 104 -5.28 19.73 12.68
CA MET A 104 -5.34 20.91 11.80
C MET A 104 -5.92 22.14 12.49
N VAL A 105 -6.90 21.97 13.37
CA VAL A 105 -7.47 23.09 14.14
C VAL A 105 -6.45 23.63 15.14
N ARG A 106 -5.70 22.74 15.81
CA ARG A 106 -4.76 23.11 16.87
C ARG A 106 -3.42 23.65 16.34
N HIS A 107 -2.92 23.07 15.25
CA HIS A 107 -1.56 23.35 14.73
C HIS A 107 -1.58 24.04 13.37
N GLY A 108 -2.75 24.44 12.87
CA GLY A 108 -2.92 25.04 11.56
C GLY A 108 -3.05 24.02 10.43
N PRO A 109 -3.46 24.48 9.23
CA PRO A 109 -3.69 23.61 8.08
C PRO A 109 -2.38 22.91 7.67
N ARG A 110 -2.41 21.58 7.56
CA ARG A 110 -1.30 20.78 7.02
C ARG A 110 -1.62 20.35 5.59
N GLY A 111 -0.64 20.45 4.69
CA GLY A 111 -0.77 19.97 3.30
C GLY A 111 -1.50 20.90 2.34
N MET A 112 -1.99 22.06 2.80
CA MET A 112 -2.46 23.16 1.95
C MET A 112 -1.27 24.09 1.69
N ASP A 113 -1.03 24.52 0.45
CA ASP A 113 0.04 25.47 0.04
C ASP A 113 -0.19 26.90 0.58
N ILE A 114 -0.86 27.06 1.72
CA ILE A 114 -0.83 28.28 2.48
C ILE A 114 0.46 28.18 3.28
N MET A 115 1.49 28.94 2.89
CA MET A 115 2.71 29.06 3.69
C MET A 115 2.47 30.05 4.84
N PRO A 116 2.18 29.62 6.09
CA PRO A 116 2.68 30.37 7.21
C PRO A 116 4.20 30.18 7.27
N ASP A 117 4.91 31.19 7.78
CA ASP A 117 6.33 31.03 8.14
C ASP A 117 6.50 29.74 8.97
N PRO A 118 7.58 28.96 8.72
CA PRO A 118 7.80 27.73 9.47
C PRO A 118 7.81 28.07 10.96
N VAL A 119 6.85 27.51 11.68
CA VAL A 119 6.87 27.57 13.15
C VAL A 119 8.13 26.79 13.55
N ASN A 120 9.15 27.50 14.04
CA ASN A 120 10.31 26.91 14.68
C ASN A 120 9.87 26.31 16.03
N GLU A 121 9.04 25.26 15.98
CA GLU A 121 8.86 24.41 17.14
C GLU A 121 10.15 23.61 17.32
N PRO A 122 10.84 23.73 18.46
CA PRO A 122 11.96 22.86 18.76
C PRO A 122 11.43 21.42 18.80
N VAL A 123 11.80 20.63 17.80
CA VAL A 123 11.61 19.18 17.85
C VAL A 123 12.66 18.65 18.81
N ASP A 124 12.25 18.32 20.04
CA ASP A 124 13.16 17.95 21.13
C ASP A 124 14.08 16.77 20.78
N ASP A 125 13.58 15.83 19.97
CA ASP A 125 14.38 14.70 19.48
C ASP A 125 13.90 14.20 18.10
N PRO A 126 14.44 14.74 17.01
CA PRO A 126 14.14 14.27 15.65
C PRO A 126 14.53 12.79 15.44
N ALA A 127 15.45 12.25 16.25
CA ALA A 127 15.92 10.87 16.14
C ALA A 127 14.98 9.85 16.84
N SER A 128 14.00 10.27 17.64
CA SER A 128 12.93 9.38 18.12
C SER A 128 11.66 9.46 17.28
N TYR A 129 11.57 10.42 16.36
CA TYR A 129 10.42 10.56 15.48
C TYR A 129 10.28 9.34 14.57
N GLY A 130 9.08 8.74 14.56
CA GLY A 130 8.77 7.55 13.75
C GLY A 130 9.10 6.20 14.41
N VAL A 131 9.81 6.21 15.55
CA VAL A 131 10.04 5.01 16.36
C VAL A 131 8.77 4.67 17.15
N ASP A 132 8.24 3.46 16.95
CA ASP A 132 7.18 2.91 17.79
C ASP A 132 7.80 1.94 18.81
N TRP A 133 8.08 2.46 20.00
CA TRP A 133 8.69 1.69 21.09
C TRP A 133 7.85 0.47 21.51
N ALA A 134 6.52 0.53 21.35
CA ALA A 134 5.65 -0.61 21.66
C ALA A 134 5.72 -1.71 20.59
N VAL A 135 6.11 -1.38 19.36
CA VAL A 135 6.32 -2.36 18.27
C VAL A 135 7.68 -3.03 18.37
N LEU A 136 8.70 -2.33 18.87
CA LEU A 136 10.03 -2.89 19.15
C LEU A 136 9.97 -4.10 20.10
N GLU A 137 8.98 -4.11 20.99
CA GLU A 137 8.72 -5.20 21.94
C GLU A 137 7.84 -6.33 21.35
N ASN A 138 7.27 -6.16 20.15
CA ASN A 138 6.38 -7.15 19.52
C ASN A 138 7.12 -8.05 18.53
N GLU A 139 7.37 -9.30 18.92
CA GLU A 139 8.16 -10.26 18.15
C GLU A 139 7.58 -10.56 16.75
N ALA A 140 6.26 -10.60 16.60
CA ALA A 140 5.62 -10.90 15.31
C ALA A 140 5.79 -9.75 14.32
N LEU A 141 5.64 -8.50 14.78
CA LEU A 141 5.86 -7.32 13.96
C LEU A 141 7.33 -7.14 13.61
N MET A 142 8.24 -7.43 14.54
CA MET A 142 9.69 -7.39 14.29
C MET A 142 10.17 -8.49 13.34
N ARG A 143 9.48 -9.63 13.27
CA ARG A 143 9.75 -10.67 12.27
C ARG A 143 9.33 -10.22 10.87
N HIS A 144 8.10 -9.70 10.75
CA HIS A 144 7.62 -9.11 9.50
C HIS A 144 8.53 -7.96 9.02
N HIS A 145 9.00 -7.13 9.96
CA HIS A 145 9.98 -6.07 9.72
C HIS A 145 11.26 -6.59 9.09
N ALA A 146 11.87 -7.62 9.69
CA ALA A 146 13.14 -8.20 9.25
C ALA A 146 13.01 -8.90 7.89
N GLU A 147 11.88 -9.56 7.62
CA GLU A 147 11.60 -10.20 6.34
C GLU A 147 11.39 -9.18 5.22
N SER A 148 10.74 -8.06 5.52
CA SER A 148 10.43 -7.01 4.54
C SER A 148 11.61 -6.05 4.27
N ASN A 149 12.54 -5.91 5.23
CA ASN A 149 13.70 -5.01 5.15
C ASN A 149 15.02 -5.79 5.18
N LEU A 150 15.27 -6.64 4.18
CA LEU A 150 16.55 -7.31 3.99
C LEU A 150 17.65 -6.30 3.58
N ALA A 151 18.16 -5.52 4.53
CA ALA A 151 19.25 -4.58 4.27
C ALA A 151 20.59 -5.32 4.02
N PRO A 152 21.43 -4.84 3.08
CA PRO A 152 22.77 -5.40 2.87
C PRO A 152 23.63 -5.24 4.14
N ALA A 153 24.49 -6.23 4.40
CA ALA A 153 25.28 -6.36 5.65
C ALA A 153 26.12 -5.11 6.04
N ALA A 154 26.41 -4.22 5.09
CA ALA A 154 27.14 -2.99 5.32
C ALA A 154 26.37 -1.95 6.17
N GLU A 155 25.03 -1.90 6.07
CA GLU A 155 24.21 -0.95 6.85
C GLU A 155 24.01 -1.40 8.30
N ARG A 156 24.06 -2.72 8.55
CA ARG A 156 24.00 -3.31 9.91
C ARG A 156 25.21 -2.91 10.78
N SER A 157 26.34 -2.54 10.16
CA SER A 157 27.62 -2.31 10.85
C SER A 157 27.84 -0.87 11.32
N ARG A 158 26.90 0.07 11.09
CA ARG A 158 27.07 1.49 11.50
C ARG A 158 25.91 2.01 12.36
N PRO A 159 25.73 1.46 13.58
CA PRO A 159 24.68 1.87 14.52
C PRO A 159 24.89 3.26 15.15
N PHE A 160 25.89 4.05 14.72
CA PHE A 160 26.07 5.45 15.16
C PHE A 160 26.35 6.44 14.02
N ALA A 161 26.30 6.01 12.75
CA ALA A 161 26.44 6.96 11.65
C ALA A 161 25.20 7.87 11.58
N PRO A 162 25.37 9.19 11.35
CA PRO A 162 24.26 10.08 11.04
C PRO A 162 23.61 9.57 9.75
N ALA A 163 22.27 9.55 9.71
CA ALA A 163 21.51 9.10 8.56
C ALA A 163 21.84 10.00 7.36
N SER A 164 22.78 9.56 6.51
CA SER A 164 23.11 10.24 5.27
C SER A 164 21.89 10.21 4.37
N GLN A 165 21.44 11.39 3.93
CA GLN A 165 20.38 11.51 2.95
C GLN A 165 20.73 10.64 1.74
N PRO A 166 19.85 9.71 1.32
CA PRO A 166 20.13 8.89 0.15
C PRO A 166 20.25 9.78 -1.10
N GLU A 167 21.29 9.57 -1.90
CA GLU A 167 21.57 10.35 -3.12
C GLU A 167 20.42 10.26 -4.14
N HIS A 168 19.66 9.18 -4.10
CA HIS A 168 18.49 8.94 -4.94
C HIS A 168 17.32 8.41 -4.10
N LEU A 169 16.13 8.95 -4.32
CA LEU A 169 14.88 8.40 -3.79
C LEU A 169 14.48 7.18 -4.63
N ASN A 170 14.02 6.11 -3.98
CA ASN A 170 13.46 4.96 -4.68
C ASN A 170 12.23 5.40 -5.47
N GLN A 171 12.28 5.28 -6.80
CA GLN A 171 11.13 5.47 -7.67
C GLN A 171 10.59 4.08 -8.06
N VAL A 172 9.34 3.81 -7.68
CA VAL A 172 8.60 2.64 -8.13
C VAL A 172 7.61 3.10 -9.18
N THR A 173 7.85 2.75 -10.44
CA THR A 173 6.92 3.00 -11.56
C THR A 173 5.91 1.85 -11.65
N CYS A 174 4.63 2.15 -11.39
CA CYS A 174 3.52 1.21 -11.51
C CYS A 174 2.78 1.43 -12.84
N ASP A 175 3.42 1.13 -13.97
CA ASP A 175 2.79 1.31 -15.28
C ASP A 175 1.72 0.22 -15.52
N PRO A 176 0.50 0.57 -15.94
CA PRO A 176 -0.55 -0.41 -16.19
C PRO A 176 -0.17 -1.31 -17.38
N PRO A 177 -0.46 -2.63 -17.31
CA PRO A 177 -0.17 -3.54 -18.41
C PRO A 177 -0.98 -3.13 -19.65
N ARG A 178 -0.35 -3.22 -20.84
CA ARG A 178 -1.01 -2.88 -22.11
C ARG A 178 -2.10 -3.90 -22.42
N CYS A 179 -3.27 -3.41 -22.83
CA CYS A 179 -4.36 -4.26 -23.31
C CYS A 179 -3.94 -5.00 -24.60
N PRO A 180 -3.96 -6.34 -24.64
CA PRO A 180 -3.62 -7.09 -25.83
C PRO A 180 -4.79 -7.19 -26.83
N LEU A 181 -6.01 -6.91 -26.37
CA LEU A 181 -7.23 -7.04 -27.16
C LEU A 181 -7.66 -5.69 -27.75
N THR A 182 -8.34 -5.73 -28.89
CA THR A 182 -9.03 -4.57 -29.45
C THR A 182 -10.26 -4.20 -28.60
N PRO A 183 -10.75 -2.94 -28.68
CA PRO A 183 -11.93 -2.53 -27.91
C PRO A 183 -13.18 -3.39 -28.15
N ALA A 184 -13.37 -3.89 -29.38
CA ALA A 184 -14.49 -4.77 -29.71
C ALA A 184 -14.37 -6.14 -29.02
N GLU A 185 -13.17 -6.71 -28.97
CA GLU A 185 -12.87 -7.98 -28.31
C GLU A 185 -13.03 -7.88 -26.79
N VAL A 186 -12.58 -6.78 -26.19
CA VAL A 186 -12.85 -6.48 -24.77
C VAL A 186 -14.35 -6.40 -24.50
N GLY A 187 -15.12 -5.76 -25.40
CA GLY A 187 -16.58 -5.72 -25.33
C GLY A 187 -17.21 -7.11 -25.34
N ASN A 188 -16.74 -7.98 -26.24
CA ASN A 188 -17.22 -9.36 -26.34
C ASN A 188 -16.90 -10.19 -25.09
N LEU A 189 -15.67 -10.08 -24.58
CA LEU A 189 -15.26 -10.71 -23.32
C LEU A 189 -16.17 -10.25 -22.16
N ASN A 190 -16.36 -8.94 -22.01
CA ASN A 190 -17.19 -8.39 -20.94
C ASN A 190 -18.64 -8.86 -21.03
N ALA A 191 -19.23 -8.85 -22.23
CA ALA A 191 -20.59 -9.33 -22.45
C ALA A 191 -20.74 -10.82 -22.12
N HIS A 192 -19.75 -11.64 -22.50
CA HIS A 192 -19.73 -13.06 -22.17
C HIS A 192 -19.67 -13.28 -20.65
N LEU A 193 -18.76 -12.59 -19.96
CA LEU A 193 -18.60 -12.74 -18.51
C LEU A 193 -19.83 -12.25 -17.74
N ALA A 194 -20.39 -11.08 -18.12
CA ALA A 194 -21.58 -10.53 -17.48
C ALA A 194 -22.84 -11.40 -17.68
N HIS A 195 -22.89 -12.20 -18.75
CA HIS A 195 -23.99 -13.13 -18.98
C HIS A 195 -23.95 -14.34 -18.04
N HIS A 196 -22.75 -14.78 -17.63
CA HIS A 196 -22.56 -16.00 -16.85
C HIS A 196 -22.26 -15.77 -15.37
N PHE A 197 -21.77 -14.58 -15.02
CA PHE A 197 -21.28 -14.26 -13.68
C PHE A 197 -21.87 -12.96 -13.17
N ASP A 198 -22.14 -12.92 -11.86
CA ASP A 198 -22.35 -11.66 -11.15
C ASP A 198 -20.99 -11.00 -10.90
N LEU A 199 -20.68 -9.96 -11.69
CA LEU A 199 -19.42 -9.23 -11.62
C LEU A 199 -19.28 -8.40 -10.33
N GLY A 200 -20.39 -8.15 -9.61
CA GLY A 200 -20.38 -7.48 -8.30
C GLY A 200 -20.09 -8.43 -7.14
N CYS A 201 -20.01 -9.74 -7.38
CA CYS A 201 -19.83 -10.73 -6.33
C CYS A 201 -18.47 -10.57 -5.63
N ARG A 202 -18.49 -10.41 -4.30
CA ARG A 202 -17.28 -10.32 -3.46
C ARG A 202 -16.71 -11.69 -3.02
N ASP A 203 -17.36 -12.78 -3.42
CA ASP A 203 -16.92 -14.14 -3.10
C ASP A 203 -15.67 -14.55 -3.91
N MET A 204 -14.61 -14.99 -3.21
CA MET A 204 -13.34 -15.33 -3.84
C MET A 204 -13.43 -16.61 -4.68
N LEU A 205 -14.30 -17.56 -4.32
CA LEU A 205 -14.52 -18.76 -5.12
C LEU A 205 -15.19 -18.42 -6.45
N MET A 206 -16.15 -17.49 -6.45
CA MET A 206 -16.75 -16.98 -7.68
C MET A 206 -15.73 -16.22 -8.54
N ARG A 207 -14.90 -15.36 -7.93
CA ARG A 207 -13.81 -14.67 -8.65
C ARG A 207 -12.82 -15.63 -9.27
N ARG A 208 -12.52 -16.75 -8.62
CA ARG A 208 -11.68 -17.81 -9.20
C ARG A 208 -12.33 -18.43 -10.44
N ARG A 209 -13.63 -18.73 -10.39
CA ARG A 209 -14.38 -19.25 -11.55
C ARG A 209 -14.43 -18.24 -12.69
N LEU A 210 -14.62 -16.95 -12.36
CA LEU A 210 -14.58 -15.85 -13.31
C LEU A 210 -13.23 -15.78 -14.04
N TRP A 211 -12.11 -15.87 -13.30
CA TRP A 211 -10.77 -15.95 -13.87
C TRP A 211 -10.65 -17.12 -14.85
N THR A 212 -10.97 -18.34 -14.42
CA THR A 212 -10.84 -19.53 -15.27
C THR A 212 -11.66 -19.41 -16.54
N ALA A 213 -12.90 -18.91 -16.45
CA ALA A 213 -13.75 -18.72 -17.62
C ALA A 213 -13.20 -17.64 -18.57
N ALA A 214 -12.71 -16.52 -18.02
CA ALA A 214 -12.12 -15.45 -18.82
C ALA A 214 -10.85 -15.92 -19.55
N LEU A 215 -9.96 -16.63 -18.86
CA LEU A 215 -8.73 -17.16 -19.44
C LEU A 215 -9.04 -18.15 -20.58
N GLN A 216 -9.98 -19.07 -20.36
CA GLN A 216 -10.43 -20.02 -21.39
C GLN A 216 -11.08 -19.33 -22.58
N TYR A 217 -11.88 -18.30 -22.35
CA TYR A 217 -12.51 -17.52 -23.41
C TYR A 217 -11.43 -16.81 -24.24
N CYS A 218 -10.49 -16.12 -23.59
CA CYS A 218 -9.39 -15.46 -24.27
C CYS A 218 -8.58 -16.45 -25.10
N GLY A 219 -8.11 -17.56 -24.52
CA GLY A 219 -7.30 -18.55 -25.26
C GLY A 219 -8.03 -19.31 -26.37
N ARG A 220 -9.36 -19.24 -26.44
CA ARG A 220 -10.16 -19.86 -27.50
C ARG A 220 -10.46 -18.90 -28.66
N TYR A 221 -10.64 -17.62 -28.36
CA TYR A 221 -11.16 -16.64 -29.31
C TYR A 221 -10.13 -15.59 -29.75
N PHE A 222 -9.01 -15.45 -29.04
CA PHE A 222 -7.94 -14.49 -29.30
C PHE A 222 -6.56 -15.18 -29.22
#